data_AF-A0A968Q063-F1
#
_entry.id   AF-A0A968Q063-F1
#
_cell.length_a   1.000
_cell.length_b   1.000
_cell.length_c   1.000
_cell.angle_alpha   90.00
_cell.angle_beta   90.00
_cell.angle_gamma   90.00
#
_symmetry.space_group_name_H-M   'P 1'
#
loop_
_entity.id
_entity.type
_entity.pdbx_description
1 polymer ?
#
loop_
_entity_poly.entity_id
_entity_poly.type
_entity_poly.pdbx_seq_one_letter_code
_entity_poly.pdbx_strand_id
1 'polypeptide(L)'
;MDWQSLFNLIEIHRFFLVQTPARLPSSPTGADIELLQSQLEFLKQSYSQFIDTVKIIFTILGVAGVIVAYFFGKSFKDFQDAARKDVRDFQEIARRDVQESLQQVRQEAEAQIPRLVEAEVARLVEAEVSNFERTLRREQVIASTLVDYYLPDDISQPNELKLLQARNFRKVRFRSEIQAIVRSPGDVVILDLKNWVMSTGQKFSDLPEAEQQAPGKQLIQDLLDVLPESVVIVVYTRGRLFYLNEIGDRYVIAANNPVTLVGNVADGAYVVAGDRTIHQTRP
;
A
#
# COMPACT_ATOMS: atom_id res chain seq x y z
N MET A 1 17.83 -24.17 0.21
CA MET A 1 17.91 -22.86 -0.47
C MET A 1 16.59 -22.16 -0.21
N ASP A 2 16.65 -21.13 0.63
CA ASP A 2 15.47 -20.50 1.20
C ASP A 2 15.16 -19.22 0.42
N TRP A 3 14.04 -19.24 -0.31
CA TRP A 3 13.63 -18.16 -1.22
C TRP A 3 12.86 -17.04 -0.50
N GLN A 4 12.63 -17.16 0.82
CA GLN A 4 11.88 -16.18 1.60
C GLN A 4 12.65 -14.87 1.86
N SER A 5 13.96 -14.80 1.60
CA SER A 5 14.76 -13.58 1.83
C SER A 5 14.69 -12.54 0.71
N LEU A 6 14.06 -12.84 -0.44
CA LEU A 6 13.99 -11.93 -1.59
C LEU A 6 12.79 -10.97 -1.57
N PHE A 7 11.86 -11.10 -0.61
CA PHE A 7 10.66 -10.25 -0.53
C PHE A 7 10.78 -9.02 0.37
N ASN A 8 11.98 -8.67 0.84
CA ASN A 8 12.18 -7.53 1.75
C ASN A 8 12.50 -6.19 1.06
N LEU A 9 12.13 -6.02 -0.22
CA LEU A 9 12.26 -4.75 -0.95
C LEU A 9 11.00 -3.85 -0.85
N ILE A 10 9.92 -4.34 -0.24
CA ILE A 10 8.66 -3.59 -0.06
C ILE A 10 8.66 -2.74 1.24
N GLU A 11 9.61 -2.93 2.16
CA GLU A 11 9.69 -2.11 3.38
C GLU A 11 10.29 -0.70 3.18
N ILE A 12 10.98 -0.44 2.06
CA ILE A 12 11.65 0.85 1.82
C ILE A 12 10.64 1.99 1.60
N HIS A 13 9.41 1.69 1.15
CA HIS A 13 8.37 2.70 0.98
C HIS A 13 7.53 3.00 2.23
N ARG A 14 7.69 2.26 3.34
CA ARG A 14 6.98 2.54 4.59
C ARG A 14 7.65 3.58 5.50
N PHE A 15 8.87 4.03 5.17
CA PHE A 15 9.59 5.01 5.98
C PHE A 15 9.27 6.49 5.70
N PHE A 16 8.45 6.82 4.69
CA PHE A 16 8.23 8.21 4.26
C PHE A 16 6.86 8.83 4.59
N LEU A 17 5.99 8.17 5.37
CA LEU A 17 4.69 8.75 5.77
C LEU A 17 4.39 8.57 7.26
N VAL A 18 5.33 8.94 8.14
CA VAL A 18 4.97 9.30 9.52
C VAL A 18 4.63 10.79 9.53
N GLN A 19 3.34 11.10 9.45
CA GLN A 19 2.83 12.44 9.73
C GLN A 19 3.16 12.80 11.18
N THR A 20 3.89 13.90 11.38
CA THR A 20 4.01 14.56 12.68
C THR A 20 2.74 15.39 12.96
N PRO A 21 2.13 15.30 14.14
CA PRO A 21 1.10 16.25 14.53
C PRO A 21 1.74 17.62 14.77
N ALA A 22 1.32 18.63 14.02
CA ALA A 22 1.69 20.01 14.26
C ALA A 22 1.03 20.52 15.56
N ARG A 23 1.83 20.77 16.60
CA ARG A 23 1.45 21.62 17.74
C ARG A 23 2.36 22.84 17.78
N LEU A 24 1.75 24.02 17.91
CA LEU A 24 2.43 25.30 18.13
C LEU A 24 3.10 25.36 19.51
N PRO A 25 4.13 26.20 19.70
CA PRO A 25 5.16 26.01 20.71
C PRO A 25 4.69 26.48 22.09
N SER A 26 4.43 25.52 22.98
CA SER A 26 4.53 25.71 24.42
C SER A 26 5.93 25.29 24.86
N SER A 27 6.56 26.11 25.71
CA SER A 27 7.93 25.93 26.22
C SER A 27 8.24 24.46 26.58
N PRO A 28 9.39 23.92 26.16
CA PRO A 28 9.68 22.49 26.28
C PRO A 28 9.60 22.03 27.75
N THR A 29 8.67 21.12 28.01
CA THR A 29 8.54 20.41 29.28
C THR A 29 9.50 19.23 29.32
N GLY A 30 9.96 18.82 30.51
CA GLY A 30 10.98 17.76 30.65
C GLY A 30 10.66 16.43 29.93
N ALA A 31 9.38 16.11 29.73
CA ALA A 31 8.95 14.93 28.97
C ALA A 31 9.23 15.01 27.46
N ASP A 32 9.26 16.21 26.86
CA ASP A 32 9.60 16.40 25.45
C ASP A 32 11.10 16.18 25.21
N ILE A 33 11.92 16.44 26.22
CA ILE A 33 13.36 16.20 26.20
C ILE A 33 13.65 14.70 26.20
N GLU A 34 12.93 13.91 27.01
CA GLU A 34 13.06 12.45 27.04
C GLU A 34 12.64 11.79 25.71
N LEU A 35 11.56 12.28 25.09
CA LEU A 35 11.12 11.79 23.79
C LEU A 35 12.14 12.10 22.68
N LEU A 36 12.66 13.33 22.65
CA LEU A 36 13.71 13.72 21.71
C LEU A 36 14.98 12.89 21.92
N GLN A 37 15.33 12.58 23.16
CA GLN A 37 16.47 11.74 23.50
C GLN A 37 16.29 10.31 22.99
N SER A 38 15.10 9.72 23.17
CA SER A 38 14.76 8.40 22.63
C SER A 38 14.84 8.34 21.10
N GLN A 39 14.36 9.37 20.41
CA GLN A 39 14.47 9.45 18.94
C GLN A 39 15.92 9.59 18.47
N LEU A 40 16.75 10.34 19.21
CA LEU A 40 18.17 10.50 18.92
C LEU A 40 18.95 9.20 19.15
N GLU A 41 18.59 8.42 20.16
CA GLU A 41 19.17 7.09 20.41
C GLU A 41 18.79 6.09 19.32
N PHE A 42 17.53 6.09 18.88
CA PHE A 42 17.11 5.25 17.76
C PHE A 42 17.84 5.61 16.46
N LEU A 43 18.01 6.90 16.18
CA LEU A 43 18.75 7.37 15.01
C LEU A 43 20.23 6.98 15.09
N LYS A 44 20.84 7.08 16.27
CA LYS A 44 22.22 6.62 16.52
C LYS A 44 22.37 5.11 16.30
N GLN A 45 21.39 4.33 16.76
CA GLN A 45 21.40 2.87 16.61
C GLN A 45 21.20 2.43 15.15
N SER A 46 20.35 3.13 14.40
CA SER A 46 20.20 2.91 12.95
C SER A 46 21.48 3.29 12.19
N TYR A 47 22.11 4.40 12.55
CA TYR A 47 23.38 4.81 11.95
C TYR A 47 24.52 3.83 12.29
N SER A 48 24.57 3.29 13.50
CA SER A 48 25.58 2.29 13.86
C SER A 48 25.42 1.00 13.05
N GLN A 49 24.19 0.53 12.85
CA GLN A 49 23.92 -0.66 12.02
C GLN A 49 24.28 -0.44 10.54
N PHE A 50 24.02 0.75 10.01
CA PHE A 50 24.46 1.11 8.66
C PHE A 50 26.00 1.14 8.54
N ILE A 51 26.68 1.76 9.51
CA ILE A 51 28.15 1.80 9.57
C ILE A 51 28.74 0.39 9.68
N ASP A 52 28.13 -0.50 10.45
CA ASP A 52 28.60 -1.89 10.58
C ASP A 52 28.42 -2.67 9.27
N THR A 53 27.31 -2.45 8.55
CA THR A 53 27.09 -3.05 7.22
C THR A 53 28.10 -2.53 6.19
N VAL A 54 28.37 -1.22 6.20
CA VAL A 54 29.38 -0.60 5.32
C VAL A 54 30.78 -1.10 5.66
N LYS A 55 31.13 -1.26 6.95
CA LYS A 55 32.41 -1.85 7.39
C LYS A 55 32.58 -3.28 6.91
N ILE A 56 31.52 -4.10 6.90
CA ILE A 56 31.58 -5.47 6.36
C ILE A 56 31.91 -5.44 4.86
N ILE A 57 31.27 -4.55 4.09
CA ILE A 57 31.54 -4.38 2.66
C ILE A 57 33.01 -3.96 2.42
N PHE A 58 33.51 -2.99 3.20
CA PHE A 58 34.91 -2.56 3.11
C PHE A 58 35.89 -3.61 3.63
N THR A 59 35.50 -4.47 4.55
CA THR A 59 36.33 -5.59 5.03
C THR A 59 36.42 -6.68 3.98
N ILE A 60 35.33 -6.99 3.27
CA ILE A 60 35.34 -7.93 2.13
C ILE A 60 36.19 -7.37 0.99
N LEU A 61 36.01 -6.09 0.65
CA LEU A 61 36.83 -5.41 -0.36
C LEU A 61 38.29 -5.25 0.07
N GLY A 62 38.55 -5.04 1.36
CA GLY A 62 39.88 -4.94 1.94
C GLY A 62 40.60 -6.29 1.96
N VAL A 63 39.89 -7.39 2.28
CA VAL A 63 40.43 -8.75 2.18
C VAL A 63 40.70 -9.12 0.72
N ALA A 64 39.82 -8.75 -0.22
CA ALA A 64 40.08 -8.90 -1.65
C ALA A 64 41.30 -8.08 -2.11
N GLY A 65 41.44 -6.84 -1.61
CA GLY A 65 42.59 -5.98 -1.87
C GLY A 65 43.90 -6.50 -1.25
N VAL A 66 43.84 -7.11 -0.06
CA VAL A 66 44.98 -7.77 0.58
C VAL A 66 45.32 -9.08 -0.12
N ILE A 67 44.35 -9.84 -0.65
CA ILE A 67 44.62 -11.03 -1.48
C ILE A 67 45.34 -10.60 -2.77
N VAL A 68 44.85 -9.55 -3.43
CA VAL A 68 45.53 -8.96 -4.60
C VAL A 68 46.92 -8.44 -4.24
N ALA A 69 47.08 -7.69 -3.15
CA ALA A 69 48.38 -7.18 -2.71
C ALA A 69 49.32 -8.28 -2.17
N TYR A 70 48.80 -9.38 -1.61
CA TYR A 70 49.56 -10.55 -1.17
C TYR A 70 50.09 -11.35 -2.36
N PHE A 71 49.32 -11.44 -3.45
CA PHE A 71 49.80 -11.94 -4.75
C PHE A 71 50.84 -11.00 -5.38
N PHE A 72 50.78 -9.68 -5.15
CA PHE A 72 51.66 -8.69 -5.81
C PHE A 72 52.83 -8.16 -4.97
N GLY A 73 52.87 -8.35 -3.65
CA GLY A 73 53.72 -7.55 -2.75
C GLY A 73 55.01 -8.21 -2.25
N LYS A 74 55.07 -9.54 -2.13
CA LYS A 74 56.20 -10.21 -1.43
C LYS A 74 57.07 -11.15 -2.27
N SER A 75 56.73 -11.41 -3.53
CA SER A 75 57.57 -12.23 -4.43
C SER A 75 58.44 -11.40 -5.39
N PHE A 76 58.53 -10.08 -5.23
CA PHE A 76 59.05 -9.25 -6.34
C PHE A 76 60.55 -9.42 -6.62
N LYS A 77 61.35 -9.85 -5.64
CA LYS A 77 62.80 -10.00 -5.83
C LYS A 77 63.21 -11.43 -6.21
N ASP A 78 62.63 -12.44 -5.55
CA ASP A 78 62.98 -13.85 -5.80
C ASP A 78 62.26 -14.44 -7.04
N PHE A 79 61.14 -13.84 -7.48
CA PHE A 79 60.44 -14.22 -8.71
C PHE A 79 61.07 -13.59 -9.96
N GLN A 80 61.84 -12.50 -9.84
CA GLN A 80 62.49 -11.84 -10.98
C GLN A 80 63.57 -12.71 -11.62
N ASP A 81 64.29 -13.49 -10.81
CA ASP A 81 65.39 -14.33 -11.29
C ASP A 81 64.92 -15.70 -11.79
N ALA A 82 63.84 -16.25 -11.23
CA ALA A 82 63.24 -17.50 -11.70
C ALA A 82 62.31 -17.32 -12.93
N ALA A 83 61.57 -16.22 -13.01
CA ALA A 83 60.64 -15.97 -14.13
C ALA A 83 61.35 -15.66 -15.47
N ARG A 84 62.57 -15.12 -15.48
CA ARG A 84 63.28 -14.83 -16.74
C ARG A 84 63.59 -16.06 -17.60
N LYS A 85 63.58 -17.26 -17.00
CA LYS A 85 63.93 -18.50 -17.68
C LYS A 85 62.70 -19.26 -18.19
N ASP A 86 61.60 -19.27 -17.45
CA ASP A 86 60.34 -19.93 -17.84
C ASP A 86 59.39 -19.05 -18.68
N VAL A 87 59.54 -17.73 -18.65
CA VAL A 87 58.63 -16.79 -19.36
C VAL A 87 58.77 -16.85 -20.88
N ARG A 88 59.90 -17.30 -21.45
CA ARG A 88 60.04 -17.35 -22.91
C ARG A 88 59.20 -18.44 -23.56
N ASP A 89 59.11 -19.62 -22.93
CA ASP A 89 58.41 -20.76 -23.51
C ASP A 89 56.92 -20.79 -23.11
N PHE A 90 56.57 -20.25 -21.93
CA PHE A 90 55.17 -20.13 -21.50
C PHE A 90 54.42 -18.93 -22.10
N GLN A 91 55.12 -17.86 -22.52
CA GLN A 91 54.46 -16.67 -23.13
C GLN A 91 53.81 -16.93 -24.49
N GLU A 92 54.33 -17.85 -25.30
CA GLU A 92 53.76 -18.14 -26.61
C GLU A 92 52.54 -19.06 -26.55
N ILE A 93 52.55 -20.03 -25.63
CA ILE A 93 51.45 -21.00 -25.46
C ILE A 93 50.32 -20.37 -24.63
N ALA A 94 50.63 -19.67 -23.53
CA ALA A 94 49.61 -19.03 -22.69
C ALA A 94 48.94 -17.82 -23.37
N ARG A 95 49.61 -17.10 -24.29
CA ARG A 95 48.95 -16.01 -25.04
C ARG A 95 47.93 -16.53 -26.04
N ARG A 96 48.18 -17.66 -26.71
CA ARG A 96 47.22 -18.25 -27.66
C ARG A 96 46.01 -18.82 -26.93
N ASP A 97 46.21 -19.65 -25.91
CA ASP A 97 45.11 -20.30 -25.20
C ASP A 97 44.27 -19.30 -24.39
N VAL A 98 44.89 -18.25 -23.84
CA VAL A 98 44.16 -17.18 -23.13
C VAL A 98 43.44 -16.23 -24.09
N GLN A 99 43.99 -15.95 -25.28
CA GLN A 99 43.26 -15.16 -26.28
C GLN A 99 42.08 -15.91 -26.87
N GLU A 100 42.21 -17.21 -27.16
CA GLU A 100 41.11 -18.02 -27.69
C GLU A 100 40.01 -18.22 -26.64
N SER A 101 40.37 -18.51 -25.39
CA SER A 101 39.38 -18.65 -24.31
C SER A 101 38.69 -17.31 -23.96
N LEU A 102 39.41 -16.19 -23.97
CA LEU A 102 38.79 -14.87 -23.80
C LEU A 102 37.89 -14.49 -24.97
N GLN A 103 38.23 -14.88 -26.20
CA GLN A 103 37.37 -14.65 -27.36
C GLN A 103 36.12 -15.53 -27.32
N GLN A 104 36.24 -16.80 -26.92
CA GLN A 104 35.09 -17.68 -26.72
C GLN A 104 34.18 -17.19 -25.61
N VAL A 105 34.72 -16.88 -24.42
CA VAL A 105 33.91 -16.36 -23.30
C VAL A 105 33.28 -15.02 -23.66
N ARG A 106 33.99 -14.15 -24.40
CA ARG A 106 33.44 -12.89 -24.89
C ARG A 106 32.32 -13.12 -25.91
N GLN A 107 32.48 -14.05 -26.86
CA GLN A 107 31.45 -14.37 -27.83
C GLN A 107 30.22 -15.04 -27.19
N GLU A 108 30.43 -15.94 -26.23
CA GLU A 108 29.35 -16.55 -25.46
C GLU A 108 28.63 -15.53 -24.57
N ALA A 109 29.38 -14.63 -23.91
CA ALA A 109 28.80 -13.54 -23.14
C ALA A 109 28.05 -12.53 -24.02
N GLU A 110 28.62 -12.11 -25.15
CA GLU A 110 27.96 -11.22 -26.12
C GLU A 110 26.70 -11.87 -26.73
N ALA A 111 26.64 -13.20 -26.83
CA ALA A 111 25.46 -13.92 -27.31
C ALA A 111 24.39 -14.19 -26.23
N GLN A 112 24.81 -14.41 -24.98
CA GLN A 112 23.91 -14.79 -23.88
C GLN A 112 23.40 -13.59 -23.07
N ILE A 113 24.22 -12.55 -22.88
CA ILE A 113 23.84 -11.35 -22.13
C ILE A 113 22.59 -10.68 -22.72
N PRO A 114 22.47 -10.45 -24.05
CA PRO A 114 21.27 -9.83 -24.62
C PRO A 114 20.03 -10.67 -24.36
N ARG A 115 20.10 -12.00 -24.48
CA ARG A 115 18.96 -12.90 -24.28
C ARG A 115 18.53 -12.97 -22.81
N LEU A 116 19.47 -13.02 -21.88
CA LEU A 116 19.16 -13.04 -20.45
C LEU A 116 18.65 -11.69 -19.96
N VAL A 117 19.23 -10.59 -20.46
CA VAL A 117 18.74 -9.24 -20.18
C VAL A 117 17.36 -9.04 -20.80
N GLU A 118 17.12 -9.45 -22.04
CA GLU A 118 15.79 -9.39 -22.68
C GLU A 118 14.75 -10.21 -21.94
N ALA A 119 15.09 -11.45 -21.54
CA ALA A 119 14.16 -12.31 -20.80
C ALA A 119 13.83 -11.76 -19.41
N GLU A 120 14.82 -11.26 -18.67
CA GLU A 120 14.60 -10.70 -17.34
C GLU A 120 13.90 -9.34 -17.40
N VAL A 121 14.25 -8.49 -18.36
CA VAL A 121 13.54 -7.22 -18.61
C VAL A 121 12.11 -7.50 -19.03
N ALA A 122 11.85 -8.48 -19.90
CA ALA A 122 10.49 -8.85 -20.31
C ALA A 122 9.65 -9.29 -19.11
N ARG A 123 10.21 -10.12 -18.22
CA ARG A 123 9.55 -10.58 -16.99
C ARG A 123 9.23 -9.43 -16.04
N LEU A 124 10.16 -8.49 -15.86
CA LEU A 124 9.96 -7.32 -15.01
C LEU A 124 8.91 -6.38 -15.60
N VAL A 125 8.94 -6.15 -16.92
CA VAL A 125 7.94 -5.33 -17.63
C VAL A 125 6.56 -5.98 -17.53
N GLU A 126 6.44 -7.29 -17.72
CA GLU A 126 5.17 -8.01 -17.61
C GLU A 126 4.60 -7.92 -16.19
N ALA A 127 5.45 -8.08 -15.17
CA ALA A 127 5.05 -7.92 -13.77
C ALA A 127 4.56 -6.49 -13.47
N GLU A 128 5.27 -5.47 -13.97
CA GLU A 128 4.90 -4.08 -13.78
C GLU A 128 3.59 -3.73 -14.52
N VAL A 129 3.43 -4.19 -15.76
CA VAL A 129 2.18 -4.03 -16.53
C VAL A 129 1.02 -4.70 -15.80
N SER A 130 1.19 -5.92 -15.29
CA SER A 130 0.15 -6.61 -14.52
C SER A 130 -0.22 -5.86 -13.24
N ASN A 131 0.76 -5.30 -12.53
CA ASN A 131 0.52 -4.47 -11.35
C ASN A 131 -0.22 -3.17 -11.69
N PHE A 132 0.14 -2.54 -12.80
CA PHE A 132 -0.50 -1.33 -13.29
C PHE A 132 -1.95 -1.60 -13.71
N GLU A 133 -2.20 -2.67 -14.47
CA GLU A 133 -3.55 -3.10 -14.84
C GLU A 133 -4.42 -3.35 -13.61
N ARG A 134 -3.89 -4.05 -12.60
CA ARG A 134 -4.61 -4.32 -11.36
C ARG A 134 -4.96 -3.02 -10.63
N THR A 135 -4.06 -2.05 -10.63
CA THR A 135 -4.27 -0.73 -10.01
C THR A 135 -5.31 0.08 -10.79
N LEU A 136 -5.25 0.07 -12.12
CA LEU A 136 -6.23 0.75 -12.97
C LEU A 136 -7.63 0.16 -12.84
N ARG A 137 -7.77 -1.18 -12.84
CA ARG A 137 -9.06 -1.85 -12.65
C ARG A 137 -9.69 -1.45 -11.32
N ARG A 138 -8.87 -1.36 -10.27
CA ARG A 138 -9.30 -0.91 -8.94
C ARG A 138 -9.89 0.48 -8.95
N GLU A 139 -9.18 1.44 -9.54
CA GLU A 139 -9.67 2.81 -9.66
C GLU A 139 -10.89 2.94 -10.60
N GLN A 140 -10.99 2.09 -11.62
CA GLN A 140 -12.16 2.03 -12.50
C GLN A 140 -13.42 1.57 -11.77
N VAL A 141 -13.32 0.59 -10.87
CA VAL A 141 -14.44 0.15 -10.01
C VAL A 141 -14.94 1.33 -9.17
N ILE A 142 -14.03 2.04 -8.48
CA ILE A 142 -14.37 3.23 -7.69
C ILE A 142 -15.05 4.30 -8.56
N ALA A 143 -14.49 4.62 -9.72
CA ALA A 143 -15.01 5.68 -10.58
C ALA A 143 -16.37 5.35 -11.23
N SER A 144 -16.67 4.06 -11.43
CA SER A 144 -17.91 3.59 -12.08
C SER A 144 -19.06 3.37 -11.10
N THR A 145 -18.75 3.15 -9.82
CA THR A 145 -19.71 2.90 -8.73
C THR A 145 -20.60 4.11 -8.49
N LEU A 146 -21.91 3.87 -8.43
CA LEU A 146 -22.91 4.88 -8.09
C LEU A 146 -23.11 4.91 -6.56
N VAL A 147 -22.80 6.03 -5.93
CA VAL A 147 -22.93 6.18 -4.47
C VAL A 147 -24.08 7.11 -4.16
N ASP A 148 -25.06 6.65 -3.37
CA ASP A 148 -26.07 7.52 -2.77
C ASP A 148 -25.64 7.89 -1.35
N TYR A 149 -25.44 9.18 -1.12
CA TYR A 149 -25.19 9.72 0.20
C TYR A 149 -26.52 10.17 0.81
N TYR A 150 -27.04 9.38 1.74
CA TYR A 150 -28.33 9.62 2.40
C TYR A 150 -28.14 10.29 3.76
N LEU A 151 -28.71 11.48 3.89
CA LEU A 151 -28.79 12.24 5.13
C LEU A 151 -30.25 12.66 5.34
N PRO A 152 -31.00 12.00 6.25
CA PRO A 152 -32.43 12.25 6.41
C PRO A 152 -32.71 13.70 6.82
N ASP A 153 -33.75 14.29 6.26
CA ASP A 153 -34.33 15.60 6.63
C ASP A 153 -33.38 16.81 6.53
N ASP A 154 -32.20 16.67 5.92
CA ASP A 154 -31.24 17.76 5.69
C ASP A 154 -31.14 18.10 4.19
N ILE A 155 -30.95 19.38 3.90
CA ILE A 155 -30.75 19.90 2.54
C ILE A 155 -29.26 20.22 2.30
N SER A 156 -28.49 20.37 3.38
CA SER A 156 -27.10 20.73 3.34
C SER A 156 -26.21 19.52 3.06
N GLN A 157 -25.30 19.66 2.10
CA GLN A 157 -24.36 18.59 1.77
C GLN A 157 -23.22 18.56 2.81
N PRO A 158 -22.96 17.40 3.45
CA PRO A 158 -21.87 17.27 4.41
C PRO A 158 -20.50 17.28 3.71
N ASN A 159 -19.45 17.60 4.46
CA ASN A 159 -18.08 17.66 3.91
C ASN A 159 -17.57 16.29 3.46
N GLU A 160 -18.07 15.21 4.07
CA GLU A 160 -17.75 13.84 3.72
C GLU A 160 -18.13 13.50 2.26
N LEU A 161 -19.17 14.14 1.72
CA LEU A 161 -19.54 13.99 0.31
C LEU A 161 -18.40 14.48 -0.61
N LYS A 162 -17.74 15.58 -0.25
CA LYS A 162 -16.58 16.11 -1.00
C LYS A 162 -15.37 15.19 -0.90
N LEU A 163 -15.19 14.49 0.22
CA LEU A 163 -14.11 13.52 0.39
C LEU A 163 -14.28 12.32 -0.55
N LEU A 164 -15.51 11.84 -0.75
CA LEU A 164 -15.81 10.78 -1.71
C LEU A 164 -15.49 11.23 -3.14
N GLN A 165 -15.89 12.44 -3.51
CA GLN A 165 -15.56 13.03 -4.81
C GLN A 165 -14.04 13.16 -5.00
N ALA A 166 -13.32 13.61 -3.97
CA ALA A 166 -11.86 13.70 -4.00
C ALA A 166 -11.18 12.31 -4.11
N ARG A 167 -11.82 11.24 -3.65
CA ARG A 167 -11.36 9.85 -3.85
C ARG A 167 -11.67 9.29 -5.24
N ASN A 168 -12.17 10.12 -6.16
CA ASN A 168 -12.60 9.77 -7.52
C ASN A 168 -13.90 8.97 -7.61
N PHE A 169 -14.76 8.97 -6.58
CA PHE A 169 -16.15 8.56 -6.80
C PHE A 169 -16.84 9.62 -7.67
N ARG A 170 -16.91 9.39 -8.98
CA ARG A 170 -17.42 10.37 -9.95
C ARG A 170 -18.95 10.51 -9.92
N LYS A 171 -19.64 9.52 -9.37
CA LYS A 171 -21.11 9.42 -9.35
C LYS A 171 -21.64 9.37 -7.92
N VAL A 172 -21.45 10.46 -7.17
CA VAL A 172 -22.02 10.61 -5.82
C VAL A 172 -23.27 11.48 -5.89
N ARG A 173 -24.40 10.97 -5.40
CA ARG A 173 -25.68 11.69 -5.35
C ARG A 173 -26.05 11.95 -3.90
N PHE A 174 -26.33 13.20 -3.56
CA PHE A 174 -26.89 13.54 -2.25
C PHE A 174 -28.40 13.28 -2.24
N ARG A 175 -28.89 12.62 -1.19
CA ARG A 175 -30.30 12.26 -1.01
C ARG A 175 -30.74 12.66 0.39
N SER A 176 -31.86 13.36 0.50
CA SER A 176 -32.51 13.71 1.76
C SER A 176 -33.75 12.87 2.04
N GLU A 177 -34.32 12.27 1.00
CA GLU A 177 -35.55 11.48 1.04
C GLU A 177 -35.29 10.03 0.67
N ILE A 178 -35.82 9.09 1.46
CA ILE A 178 -35.69 7.65 1.18
C ILE A 178 -36.33 7.28 -0.16
N GLN A 179 -37.43 7.92 -0.55
CA GLN A 179 -38.12 7.67 -1.82
C GLN A 179 -37.24 7.97 -3.04
N ALA A 180 -36.31 8.92 -2.91
CA ALA A 180 -35.36 9.24 -3.97
C ALA A 180 -34.32 8.12 -4.17
N ILE A 181 -34.00 7.38 -3.11
CA ILE A 181 -33.14 6.19 -3.16
C ILE A 181 -33.91 5.03 -3.78
N VAL A 182 -35.14 4.78 -3.34
CA VAL A 182 -35.97 3.66 -3.86
C VAL A 182 -36.18 3.76 -5.37
N ARG A 183 -36.43 4.97 -5.89
CA ARG A 183 -36.66 5.17 -7.34
C ARG A 183 -35.44 4.84 -8.20
N SER A 184 -34.24 4.95 -7.65
CA SER A 184 -32.99 4.71 -8.36
C SER A 184 -31.90 4.42 -7.33
N PRO A 185 -31.81 3.18 -6.83
CA PRO A 185 -30.82 2.84 -5.82
C PRO A 185 -29.42 2.91 -6.41
N GLY A 186 -28.49 3.44 -5.63
CA GLY A 186 -27.06 3.35 -5.88
C GLY A 186 -26.55 1.93 -5.64
N ASP A 187 -25.29 1.75 -5.99
CA ASP A 187 -24.52 0.53 -5.74
C ASP A 187 -24.15 0.45 -4.25
N VAL A 188 -23.77 1.62 -3.71
CA VAL A 188 -23.46 1.81 -2.30
C VAL A 188 -24.33 2.93 -1.76
N VAL A 189 -24.98 2.70 -0.63
CA VAL A 189 -25.78 3.70 0.08
C VAL A 189 -25.09 4.03 1.40
N ILE A 190 -24.80 5.30 1.63
CA ILE A 190 -24.26 5.80 2.89
C ILE A 190 -25.41 6.35 3.70
N LEU A 191 -25.65 5.83 4.91
CA LEU A 191 -26.57 6.41 5.88
C LEU A 191 -25.78 7.26 6.88
N ASP A 192 -25.94 8.58 6.83
CA ASP A 192 -25.22 9.51 7.70
C ASP A 192 -26.00 9.84 8.98
N LEU A 193 -25.88 8.96 9.98
CA LEU A 193 -26.42 9.20 11.32
C LEU A 193 -25.56 10.18 12.12
N LYS A 194 -24.29 10.37 11.75
CA LYS A 194 -23.41 11.30 12.45
C LYS A 194 -23.88 12.74 12.28
N ASN A 195 -24.29 13.13 11.08
CA ASN A 195 -24.73 14.49 10.78
C ASN A 195 -26.25 14.67 10.82
N TRP A 196 -27.02 13.59 10.99
CA TRP A 196 -28.47 13.66 11.06
C TRP A 196 -28.96 14.54 12.24
N VAL A 197 -29.76 15.55 11.90
CA VAL A 197 -30.52 16.37 12.85
C VAL A 197 -31.95 15.84 12.86
N MET A 198 -32.38 15.36 14.01
CA MET A 198 -33.72 14.79 14.18
C MET A 198 -34.79 15.89 14.10
N SER A 199 -36.06 15.49 13.94
CA SER A 199 -37.21 16.42 13.94
C SER A 199 -37.33 17.27 15.21
N THR A 200 -36.70 16.84 16.31
CA THR A 200 -36.59 17.60 17.57
C THR A 200 -35.57 18.75 17.51
N GLY A 201 -34.79 18.86 16.43
CA GLY A 201 -33.66 19.77 16.29
C GLY A 201 -32.38 19.28 16.96
N GLN A 202 -32.42 18.15 17.68
CA GLN A 202 -31.25 17.55 18.29
C GLN A 202 -30.47 16.70 17.28
N LYS A 203 -29.15 16.82 17.31
CA LYS A 203 -28.27 15.99 16.48
C LYS A 203 -28.20 14.57 17.04
N PHE A 204 -28.37 13.56 16.18
CA PHE A 204 -28.35 12.15 16.58
C PHE A 204 -27.05 11.76 17.29
N SER A 205 -25.90 12.31 16.84
CA SER A 205 -24.59 12.05 17.45
C SER A 205 -24.45 12.52 18.90
N ASP A 206 -25.32 13.42 19.33
CA ASP A 206 -25.26 14.07 20.65
C ASP A 206 -26.19 13.36 21.66
N LEU A 207 -26.98 12.39 21.21
CA LEU A 207 -27.80 11.54 22.08
C LEU A 207 -26.92 10.57 22.88
N PRO A 208 -27.34 10.15 24.08
CA PRO A 208 -26.77 8.99 24.77
C PRO A 208 -26.84 7.72 23.90
N GLU A 209 -25.82 6.86 23.98
CA GLU A 209 -25.72 5.65 23.14
C GLU A 209 -26.93 4.70 23.25
N ALA A 210 -27.55 4.64 24.45
CA ALA A 210 -28.77 3.86 24.67
C ALA A 210 -29.98 4.42 23.89
N GLU A 211 -30.08 5.76 23.79
CA GLU A 211 -31.15 6.45 23.08
C GLU A 211 -30.95 6.45 21.56
N GLN A 212 -29.70 6.27 21.09
CA GLN A 212 -29.39 6.13 19.66
C GLN A 212 -29.91 4.82 19.05
N GLN A 213 -30.05 3.75 19.86
CA GLN A 213 -30.30 2.40 19.33
C GLN A 213 -31.64 2.30 18.57
N ALA A 214 -32.73 2.76 19.17
CA ALA A 214 -34.07 2.64 18.59
C ALA A 214 -34.23 3.45 17.28
N PRO A 215 -33.94 4.77 17.23
CA PRO A 215 -34.04 5.54 16.00
C PRO A 215 -33.02 5.08 14.93
N GLY A 216 -31.80 4.71 15.32
CA GLY A 216 -30.81 4.18 14.39
C GLY A 216 -31.25 2.85 13.77
N LYS A 217 -31.79 1.94 14.59
CA LYS A 217 -32.36 0.66 14.12
C LYS A 217 -33.50 0.88 13.14
N GLN A 218 -34.43 1.79 13.45
CA GLN A 218 -35.58 2.07 12.58
C GLN A 218 -35.13 2.50 11.19
N LEU A 219 -34.24 3.49 11.08
CA LEU A 219 -33.75 3.97 9.78
C LEU A 219 -32.98 2.92 9.00
N ILE A 220 -32.17 2.10 9.68
CA ILE A 220 -31.45 1.00 9.03
C ILE A 220 -32.47 -0.02 8.49
N GLN A 221 -33.50 -0.36 9.27
CA GLN A 221 -34.54 -1.27 8.83
C GLN A 221 -35.32 -0.72 7.63
N ASP A 222 -35.71 0.56 7.69
CA ASP A 222 -36.43 1.22 6.59
C ASP A 222 -35.63 1.15 5.28
N LEU A 223 -34.29 1.29 5.35
CA LEU A 223 -33.42 1.10 4.18
C LEU A 223 -33.34 -0.36 3.74
N LEU A 224 -33.19 -1.31 4.66
CA LEU A 224 -33.13 -2.73 4.35
C LEU A 224 -34.41 -3.26 3.68
N ASP A 225 -35.56 -2.72 4.08
CA ASP A 225 -36.87 -3.12 3.53
C ASP A 225 -37.08 -2.65 2.08
N VAL A 226 -36.40 -1.58 1.66
CA VAL A 226 -36.59 -0.97 0.34
C VAL A 226 -35.42 -1.18 -0.63
N LEU A 227 -34.23 -1.49 -0.12
CA LEU A 227 -33.04 -1.69 -0.94
C LEU A 227 -32.89 -3.15 -1.39
N PRO A 228 -32.43 -3.39 -2.63
CA PRO A 228 -32.05 -4.73 -3.08
C PRO A 228 -30.92 -5.32 -2.24
N GLU A 229 -30.86 -6.65 -2.14
CA GLU A 229 -29.82 -7.37 -1.38
C GLU A 229 -28.40 -7.12 -1.89
N SER A 230 -28.27 -6.75 -3.18
CA SER A 230 -27.00 -6.47 -3.85
C SER A 230 -26.40 -5.10 -3.49
N VAL A 231 -27.14 -4.25 -2.76
CA VAL A 231 -26.67 -2.91 -2.36
C VAL A 231 -25.88 -3.01 -1.05
N VAL A 232 -24.72 -2.35 -1.00
CA VAL A 232 -23.93 -2.24 0.24
C VAL A 232 -24.37 -0.99 1.00
N ILE A 233 -24.65 -1.13 2.30
CA ILE A 233 -25.01 -0.03 3.18
C ILE A 233 -23.84 0.32 4.10
N VAL A 234 -23.38 1.56 4.05
CA VAL A 234 -22.35 2.08 4.95
C VAL A 234 -23.01 3.03 5.96
N VAL A 235 -23.05 2.63 7.22
CA VAL A 235 -23.66 3.43 8.30
C VAL A 235 -22.61 4.31 8.95
N TYR A 236 -22.65 5.60 8.69
CA TYR A 236 -21.73 6.58 9.28
C TYR A 236 -22.29 7.11 10.61
N THR A 237 -21.69 6.68 11.72
CA THR A 237 -22.16 6.98 13.08
C THR A 237 -20.99 7.15 14.05
N ARG A 238 -21.11 8.03 15.05
CA ARG A 238 -20.08 8.19 16.09
C ARG A 238 -20.11 7.07 17.14
N GLY A 239 -21.29 6.53 17.42
CA GLY A 239 -21.54 5.53 18.46
C GLY A 239 -21.59 4.10 17.91
N ARG A 240 -21.70 3.10 18.80
CA ARG A 240 -21.94 1.72 18.39
C ARG A 240 -23.44 1.47 18.31
N LEU A 241 -23.90 0.97 17.18
CA LEU A 241 -25.26 0.46 17.02
C LEU A 241 -25.21 -1.06 17.12
N PHE A 242 -25.75 -1.62 18.20
CA PHE A 242 -25.71 -3.07 18.44
C PHE A 242 -26.43 -3.84 17.33
N TYR A 243 -27.49 -3.23 16.79
CA TYR A 243 -28.29 -3.77 15.69
C TYR A 243 -27.47 -4.15 14.46
N LEU A 244 -26.34 -3.47 14.20
CA LEU A 244 -25.47 -3.80 13.07
C LEU A 244 -24.85 -5.21 13.17
N ASN A 245 -24.75 -5.78 14.36
CA ASN A 245 -24.24 -7.14 14.56
C ASN A 245 -25.34 -8.21 14.40
N GLU A 246 -26.60 -7.81 14.35
CA GLU A 246 -27.75 -8.72 14.15
C GLU A 246 -28.02 -8.98 12.67
N ILE A 247 -27.52 -8.11 11.77
CA ILE A 247 -27.71 -8.20 10.33
C ILE A 247 -26.67 -9.16 9.75
N GLY A 248 -27.11 -10.32 9.24
CA GLY A 248 -26.22 -11.38 8.74
C GLY A 248 -26.33 -11.69 7.24
N ASP A 249 -27.41 -11.27 6.60
CA ASP A 249 -27.80 -11.61 5.22
C ASP A 249 -27.59 -10.46 4.23
N ARG A 250 -26.98 -9.36 4.69
CA ARG A 250 -26.79 -8.12 3.93
C ARG A 250 -25.41 -7.53 4.19
N TYR A 251 -24.89 -6.82 3.21
CA TYR A 251 -23.62 -6.08 3.34
C TYR A 251 -23.86 -4.74 4.04
N VAL A 252 -23.89 -4.76 5.37
CA VAL A 252 -24.02 -3.55 6.19
C VAL A 252 -22.76 -3.36 7.02
N ILE A 253 -22.11 -2.21 6.88
CA ILE A 253 -20.83 -1.91 7.55
C ILE A 253 -20.86 -0.56 8.23
N ALA A 254 -20.29 -0.47 9.43
CA ALA A 254 -20.22 0.78 10.20
C ALA A 254 -18.95 1.57 9.86
N ALA A 255 -19.08 2.89 9.76
CA ALA A 255 -17.96 3.83 9.71
C ALA A 255 -18.10 4.83 10.87
N ASN A 256 -17.01 5.11 11.58
CA ASN A 256 -17.04 6.02 12.74
C ASN A 256 -16.22 7.30 12.56
N ASN A 257 -15.52 7.42 11.44
CA ASN A 257 -14.77 8.61 11.08
C ASN A 257 -14.69 8.75 9.54
N PRO A 258 -14.33 9.93 9.00
CA PRO A 258 -14.31 10.13 7.55
C PRO A 258 -13.36 9.19 6.79
N VAL A 259 -12.25 8.77 7.41
CA VAL A 259 -11.28 7.86 6.77
C VAL A 259 -11.89 6.47 6.62
N THR A 260 -12.49 5.94 7.69
CA THR A 260 -13.19 4.65 7.63
C THR A 260 -14.42 4.69 6.75
N LEU A 261 -15.12 5.83 6.67
CA LEU A 261 -16.22 6.02 5.73
C LEU A 261 -15.76 5.84 4.28
N VAL A 262 -14.74 6.60 3.85
CA VAL A 262 -14.23 6.53 2.48
C VAL A 262 -13.67 5.14 2.15
N GLY A 263 -12.94 4.53 3.10
CA GLY A 263 -12.43 3.17 2.96
C GLY A 263 -13.54 2.14 2.77
N ASN A 264 -14.54 2.14 3.66
CA ASN A 264 -15.67 1.22 3.61
C ASN A 264 -16.52 1.39 2.34
N VAL A 265 -16.67 2.62 1.83
CA VAL A 265 -17.38 2.85 0.55
C VAL A 265 -16.59 2.29 -0.62
N ALA A 266 -15.25 2.36 -0.60
CA ALA A 266 -14.40 1.72 -1.61
C ALA A 266 -14.48 0.19 -1.52
N ASP A 267 -14.45 -0.37 -0.32
CA ASP A 267 -14.63 -1.82 -0.12
C ASP A 267 -16.01 -2.27 -0.59
N GLY A 268 -17.06 -1.50 -0.29
CA GLY A 268 -18.42 -1.73 -0.81
C GLY A 268 -18.48 -1.72 -2.33
N ALA A 269 -17.79 -0.79 -2.99
CA ALA A 269 -17.68 -0.75 -4.45
C ALA A 269 -17.10 -2.04 -5.04
N TYR A 270 -16.06 -2.60 -4.40
CA TYR A 270 -15.48 -3.88 -4.82
C TYR A 270 -16.43 -5.05 -4.62
N VAL A 271 -17.15 -5.08 -3.49
CA VAL A 271 -18.15 -6.13 -3.22
C VAL A 271 -19.22 -6.12 -4.31
N VAL A 272 -19.79 -4.95 -4.64
CA VAL A 272 -20.82 -4.84 -5.69
C VAL A 272 -20.28 -5.24 -7.06
N ALA A 273 -19.05 -4.85 -7.41
CA ALA A 273 -18.43 -5.24 -8.67
C ALA A 273 -18.22 -6.76 -8.77
N GLY A 274 -17.80 -7.40 -7.66
CA GLY A 274 -17.68 -8.84 -7.57
C GLY A 274 -19.03 -9.55 -7.73
N ASP A 275 -20.05 -9.08 -7.01
CA ASP A 275 -21.40 -9.64 -7.03
C ASP A 275 -22.02 -9.62 -8.45
N ARG A 276 -21.86 -8.51 -9.17
CA ARG A 276 -22.29 -8.39 -10.58
C ARG A 276 -21.63 -9.43 -11.48
N THR A 277 -20.35 -9.69 -11.27
CA THR A 277 -19.59 -10.65 -12.08
C THR A 277 -20.09 -12.08 -11.84
N ILE A 278 -20.45 -12.42 -10.60
CA ILE A 278 -21.01 -13.72 -10.24
C ILE A 278 -22.40 -13.90 -10.87
N HIS A 279 -23.25 -12.86 -10.84
CA HIS A 279 -24.58 -12.93 -11.42
C HIS A 279 -24.59 -12.97 -12.96
N GLN A 280 -23.62 -12.34 -13.62
CA GLN A 280 -23.48 -12.39 -15.08
C GLN A 280 -23.00 -13.76 -15.62
N THR A 281 -22.39 -14.58 -14.77
CA THR A 281 -21.80 -15.88 -15.17
C THR A 281 -22.72 -17.07 -14.91
N ARG A 282 -23.90 -16.86 -14.30
CA ARG A 282 -24.93 -17.89 -14.17
C ARG A 282 -25.79 -17.94 -15.45
N PRO A 283 -25.75 -19.04 -16.22
CA PRO A 283 -26.52 -19.19 -17.45
C PRO A 283 -28.03 -19.30 -17.19
#